data_AF-A0A832TTW9-F1
#
_entry.id   AF-A0A832TTW9-F1
#
_cell.length_a   1.000
_cell.length_b   1.000
_cell.length_c   1.000
_cell.angle_alpha   90.00
_cell.angle_beta   90.00
_cell.angle_gamma   90.00
#
_symmetry.space_group_name_H-M   'P 1'
#
loop_
_entity.id
_entity.type
_entity.pdbx_description
1 polymer ?
#
loop_
_entity_poly.entity_id
_entity_poly.type
_entity_poly.pdbx_seq_one_letter_code
_entity_poly.pdbx_strand_id
1 'polypeptide(L)' 'MPELKPFLADAVTEINDGIDLGKKVLLEGTQGFMLSLYFGTYPYVTGRDTGAAAIASEAGVGPTRIDDVIIVY' A
#
# COMPACT_ATOMS: atom_id res chain seq x y z
N MET A 1 7.75 3.24 -22.85
CA MET A 1 8.63 2.18 -22.34
C MET A 1 8.08 0.83 -22.81
N PRO A 2 8.42 0.39 -24.03
CA PRO A 2 8.02 -0.93 -24.55
C PRO A 2 8.36 -2.08 -23.59
N GLU A 3 9.42 -1.92 -22.82
CA GLU A 3 9.95 -2.88 -21.85
C GLU A 3 8.97 -3.17 -20.70
N LEU A 4 8.11 -2.21 -20.35
CA LEU A 4 7.12 -2.38 -19.27
C LEU A 4 5.83 -3.04 -19.72
N LYS A 5 5.56 -3.07 -21.03
CA LYS A 5 4.29 -3.57 -21.59
C LYS A 5 3.89 -4.97 -21.11
N PRO A 6 4.82 -5.95 -20.97
CA PRO A 6 4.48 -7.29 -20.48
C PRO A 6 4.02 -7.34 -19.01
N PHE A 7 4.30 -6.30 -18.22
CA PHE A 7 4.03 -6.25 -16.78
C PHE A 7 2.84 -5.34 -16.44
N LEU A 8 2.21 -4.71 -17.43
CA LEU A 8 1.03 -3.89 -17.19
C LEU A 8 -0.14 -4.79 -16.78
N ALA A 9 -0.73 -4.48 -15.62
CA ALA A 9 -1.89 -5.14 -15.09
C ALA A 9 -2.76 -4.14 -14.33
N ASP A 10 -4.05 -4.45 -14.21
CA ASP A 10 -4.92 -3.77 -13.25
C ASP A 10 -4.76 -4.42 -11.88
N ALA A 11 -3.76 -3.95 -11.13
CA ALA A 11 -3.43 -4.48 -9.81
C ALA A 11 -4.59 -4.30 -8.80
N VAL A 12 -5.38 -3.23 -8.92
CA VAL A 12 -6.50 -2.98 -8.01
C VAL A 12 -7.57 -4.05 -8.16
N THR A 13 -7.93 -4.36 -9.41
CA THR A 13 -8.90 -5.43 -9.70
C THR A 13 -8.35 -6.78 -9.26
N GLU A 14 -7.10 -7.12 -9.59
CA GLU A 14 -6.50 -8.41 -9.19
C GLU A 14 -6.44 -8.62 -7.67
N ILE A 15 -6.09 -7.57 -6.91
CA ILE A 15 -6.06 -7.60 -5.45
C ILE A 15 -7.48 -7.82 -4.90
N ASN A 16 -8.46 -7.03 -5.33
CA ASN A 16 -9.82 -7.10 -4.79
C ASN A 16 -10.52 -8.43 -5.17
N ASP A 17 -10.35 -8.92 -6.38
CA ASP A 17 -10.82 -10.25 -6.81
C ASP A 17 -10.15 -11.35 -5.99
N GLY A 18 -8.85 -11.21 -5.69
CA GLY A 18 -8.12 -12.11 -4.82
C GLY A 18 -8.72 -12.17 -3.41
N ILE A 19 -9.02 -11.02 -2.82
CA ILE A 19 -9.67 -10.93 -1.51
C ILE A 19 -11.08 -11.55 -1.57
N ASP A 20 -11.87 -11.26 -2.61
CA ASP A 20 -13.23 -11.81 -2.79
C ASP A 20 -13.24 -13.34 -2.92
N LEU A 21 -12.19 -13.90 -3.54
CA LEU A 21 -11.96 -15.34 -3.64
C LEU A 21 -11.37 -15.97 -2.36
N GLY A 22 -11.18 -15.19 -1.30
CA GLY A 22 -10.61 -15.66 -0.03
C GLY A 22 -9.11 -15.96 -0.09
N LYS A 23 -8.38 -15.42 -1.08
CA LYS A 23 -6.92 -15.51 -1.12
C LYS A 23 -6.31 -14.60 -0.05
N LYS A 24 -5.13 -14.99 0.43
CA LYS A 24 -4.32 -14.13 1.29
C LYS A 24 -3.59 -13.09 0.45
N VAL A 25 -3.78 -11.82 0.77
CA VAL A 25 -3.06 -10.69 0.18
C VAL A 25 -2.21 -10.05 1.27
N LEU A 26 -0.94 -9.80 0.96
CA LEU A 26 -0.02 -9.07 1.83
C LEU A 26 0.31 -7.73 1.18
N LEU A 27 0.02 -6.64 1.88
CA LEU A 27 0.40 -5.29 1.46
C LEU A 27 1.67 -4.89 2.22
N GLU A 28 2.78 -4.75 1.49
CA GLU A 28 4.04 -4.28 2.04
C GLU A 28 4.19 -2.79 1.77
N GLY A 29 4.33 -2.00 2.85
CA GLY A 29 4.53 -0.57 2.77
C GLY A 29 5.99 -0.16 2.75
N THR A 30 6.23 1.05 2.24
CA THR A 30 7.46 1.80 2.50
C THR A 30 7.08 3.25 2.80
N GLN A 31 7.78 4.04 3.60
CA GLN A 31 8.91 3.74 4.48
C GLN A 31 8.42 3.61 5.94
N GLY A 32 9.26 3.93 6.94
CA GLY A 32 8.84 3.98 8.34
C GLY A 32 7.90 5.16 8.65
N PHE A 33 7.16 5.08 9.75
CA PHE A 33 6.14 6.07 10.14
C PHE A 33 6.72 7.49 10.31
N MET A 34 7.91 7.62 10.89
CA MET A 34 8.57 8.91 11.11
C MET A 34 9.05 9.59 9.81
N LEU A 35 8.98 8.90 8.67
CA LEU A 35 9.23 9.48 7.35
C LEU A 35 7.95 9.89 6.62
N SER A 36 6.77 9.76 7.23
CA SER A 36 5.50 10.21 6.65
C SER A 36 5.54 11.69 6.28
N LEU A 37 5.00 12.05 5.11
CA LEU A 37 4.82 13.45 4.70
C LEU A 37 3.95 14.25 5.67
N TYR A 38 2.97 13.62 6.31
CA TYR A 38 2.01 14.30 7.20
C TYR A 38 2.38 14.20 8.68
N PHE A 39 2.96 13.07 9.08
CA PHE A 39 3.17 12.76 10.50
C PHE A 39 4.66 12.66 10.89
N GLY A 40 5.58 12.75 9.93
CA GLY A 40 7.01 12.72 10.16
C GLY A 40 7.61 14.10 10.48
N THR A 41 8.93 14.15 10.54
CA THR A 41 9.70 15.37 10.85
C THR A 41 9.92 16.25 9.63
N TYR A 42 8.85 16.83 9.08
CA TYR A 42 8.91 17.70 7.89
C TYR A 42 9.91 18.87 8.11
N PRO A 43 10.78 19.21 7.14
CA PRO A 43 10.82 18.73 5.75
C PRO A 43 11.68 17.47 5.51
N TYR A 44 12.22 16.83 6.55
CA TYR A 44 13.08 15.64 6.45
C TYR A 44 12.26 14.35 6.40
N VAL A 45 11.38 14.25 5.40
CA VAL A 45 10.41 13.17 5.22
C VAL A 45 10.39 12.68 3.77
N THR A 46 9.65 11.61 3.48
CA THR A 46 9.41 11.14 2.11
C THR A 46 8.30 11.94 1.41
N GLY A 47 8.11 11.71 0.11
CA GLY A 47 7.14 12.43 -0.72
C GLY A 47 5.68 12.02 -0.54
N ARG A 48 5.36 11.18 0.46
CA ARG A 48 4.01 10.64 0.68
C ARG A 48 3.78 10.23 2.14
N ASP A 49 2.55 9.94 2.51
CA ASP A 49 2.27 9.29 3.80
C ASP A 49 2.70 7.82 3.77
N THR A 50 3.22 7.35 4.90
CA THR A 50 3.72 5.98 5.11
C THR A 50 2.88 5.20 6.12
N GLY A 51 1.78 5.78 6.60
CA GLY A 51 0.83 5.10 7.48
C GLY A 51 0.09 3.96 6.79
N ALA A 52 -0.43 3.02 7.58
CA ALA A 52 -1.16 1.84 7.08
C ALA A 52 -2.35 2.19 6.18
N ALA A 53 -3.08 3.27 6.50
CA ALA A 53 -4.21 3.73 5.69
C ALA A 53 -3.77 4.22 4.29
N ALA A 54 -2.60 4.87 4.21
CA ALA A 54 -2.05 5.31 2.94
C ALA A 54 -1.63 4.12 2.08
N ILE A 55 -1.00 3.11 2.68
CA ILE A 55 -0.60 1.86 2.01
C ILE A 55 -1.83 1.10 1.49
N ALA A 56 -2.89 0.98 2.30
CA ALA A 56 -4.15 0.37 1.86
C ALA A 56 -4.79 1.14 0.70
N SER A 57 -4.78 2.48 0.77
CA SER A 57 -5.30 3.33 -0.30
C SER A 57 -4.50 3.20 -1.61
N GLU A 58 -3.18 3.04 -1.54
CA GLU A 58 -2.35 2.82 -2.74
C GLU A 58 -2.66 1.50 -3.43
N ALA A 59 -2.92 0.45 -2.64
CA ALA A 59 -3.32 -0.86 -3.14
C ALA A 59 -4.77 -0.89 -3.65
N GLY A 60 -5.54 0.19 -3.47
CA GLY A 60 -6.96 0.23 -3.83
C GLY A 60 -7.83 -0.67 -2.95
N VAL A 61 -7.45 -0.86 -1.69
CA VAL A 61 -8.18 -1.68 -0.72
C VAL A 61 -8.90 -0.78 0.28
N GLY A 62 -10.22 -0.93 0.37
CA GLY A 62 -11.02 -0.19 1.34
C GLY A 62 -10.65 -0.53 2.79
N PRO A 63 -10.70 0.42 3.73
CA PRO A 63 -10.21 0.22 5.10
C PRO A 63 -10.96 -0.88 5.86
N THR A 64 -12.23 -1.14 5.53
CA THR A 64 -13.03 -2.23 6.13
C THR A 64 -12.66 -3.62 5.63
N ARG A 65 -11.75 -3.73 4.66
CA ARG A 65 -11.25 -5.00 4.10
C ARG A 65 -9.86 -5.38 4.65
N ILE A 66 -9.32 -4.61 5.58
CA ILE A 66 -8.03 -4.89 6.22
C ILE A 66 -8.29 -5.68 7.49
N ASP A 67 -7.75 -6.91 7.54
CA ASP A 67 -7.89 -7.80 8.69
C ASP A 67 -6.83 -7.51 9.78
N ASP A 68 -5.57 -7.36 9.38
CA ASP A 68 -4.42 -7.20 10.28
C ASP A 68 -3.50 -6.06 9.84
N VAL A 69 -2.90 -5.36 10.81
CA VAL A 69 -1.85 -4.34 10.59
C VAL A 69 -0.65 -4.67 11.47
N ILE A 70 0.51 -4.87 10.85
CA ILE A 70 1.77 -5.18 11.54
C ILE A 70 2.72 -3.99 11.39
N ILE A 71 3.24 -3.50 12.52
CA ILE A 71 4.26 -2.45 12.56
C ILE A 71 5.61 -3.06 12.94
N VAL A 72 6.62 -2.88 12.10
CA VAL A 72 8.00 -3.30 12.36
C VAL A 72 8.73 -2.18 13.10
N TYR A 73 9.47 -2.55 14.15
CA TYR A 73 10.23 -1.63 15.02
C TYR A 73 11.71 -1.99 15.03
#